data_AF-A0A6S6T404-F1
#
_entry.id   AF-A0A6S6T404-F1
#
_cell.length_a   1.000
_cell.length_b   1.000
_cell.length_c   1.000
_cell.angle_alpha   90.00
_cell.angle_beta   90.00
_cell.angle_gamma   90.00
#
_symmetry.space_group_name_H-M   'P 1'
#
loop_
_entity.id
_entity.type
_entity.pdbx_description
1 polymer ?
#
loop_
_entity_poly.entity_id
_entity_poly.type
_entity_poly.pdbx_seq_one_letter_code
_entity_poly.pdbx_strand_id
1 'polypeptide(L)'
;MADKKRRAIVKIKPKKYAVGDIVKVSFMVQHPMETGMAKDKETGKIKPAHYINDITFSFDGEPFTKMKVWESISADPFFSVQYKIEKAGEITVDYVDNLGEKETKRKKVKPKA
;
A
#
# COMPACT_ATOMS: atom_id res chain seq x y z
N MET A 1 10.26 17.90 -11.13
CA MET A 1 11.22 16.93 -10.53
C MET A 1 10.66 15.54 -10.77
N ALA A 2 11.52 14.61 -11.17
CA ALA A 2 11.17 13.40 -11.91
C ALA A 2 9.99 12.61 -11.36
N ASP A 3 9.10 12.24 -12.28
CA ASP A 3 8.05 11.22 -12.18
C ASP A 3 8.67 9.87 -11.78
N LYS A 4 9.04 9.76 -10.51
CA LYS A 4 9.69 8.58 -9.95
C LYS A 4 8.58 7.64 -9.50
N LYS A 5 7.81 7.14 -10.48
CA LYS A 5 6.73 6.15 -10.32
C LYS A 5 7.12 5.15 -9.25
N ARG A 6 6.53 5.27 -8.06
CA ARG A 6 6.99 4.52 -6.89
C ARG A 6 6.72 3.05 -7.15
N ARG A 7 7.73 2.21 -6.92
CA ARG A 7 7.58 0.77 -7.10
C ARG A 7 6.68 0.27 -5.99
N ALA A 8 5.41 0.03 -6.32
CA ALA A 8 4.45 -0.56 -5.41
C ALA A 8 3.92 -1.88 -5.97
N ILE A 9 3.83 -2.88 -5.11
CA ILE A 9 3.52 -4.26 -5.45
C ILE A 9 2.38 -4.75 -4.54
N VAL A 10 1.35 -5.30 -5.17
CA VAL A 10 0.28 -6.03 -4.49
C VAL A 10 0.47 -7.53 -4.75
N LYS A 11 0.61 -8.30 -3.67
CA LYS A 11 0.75 -9.76 -3.68
C LYS A 11 -0.47 -10.38 -3.00
N ILE A 12 -0.95 -11.49 -3.56
CA ILE A 12 -2.03 -12.28 -2.97
C ILE A 12 -1.43 -13.64 -2.62
N LYS A 13 -1.61 -14.09 -1.37
CA LYS A 13 -1.17 -15.39 -0.88
C LYS A 13 -2.33 -16.10 -0.17
N PRO A 14 -2.53 -17.42 -0.34
CA PRO A 14 -1.80 -18.32 -1.24
C PRO A 14 -1.98 -17.97 -2.73
N LYS A 15 -1.13 -18.49 -3.62
CA LYS A 15 -1.25 -18.26 -5.08
C LYS A 15 -2.44 -19.01 -5.70
N LYS A 16 -2.95 -20.01 -5.00
CA LYS A 16 -4.09 -20.86 -5.36
C LYS A 16 -5.11 -20.71 -4.24
N TYR A 17 -6.32 -20.28 -4.58
CA TYR A 17 -7.44 -20.05 -3.67
C TYR A 17 -8.73 -20.30 -4.44
N ALA A 18 -9.79 -20.72 -3.75
CA ALA A 18 -11.14 -20.89 -4.29
C ALA A 18 -12.06 -19.78 -3.77
N VAL A 19 -13.30 -19.75 -4.28
CA VAL A 19 -14.35 -18.93 -3.70
C VAL A 19 -14.65 -19.43 -2.27
N GLY A 20 -14.72 -18.50 -1.33
CA GLY A 20 -14.90 -18.77 0.10
C GLY A 20 -13.60 -18.76 0.92
N ASP A 21 -12.44 -18.87 0.26
CA ASP A 21 -11.14 -18.89 0.96
C ASP A 21 -10.72 -17.50 1.44
N ILE A 22 -10.03 -17.47 2.59
CA ILE A 22 -9.37 -16.26 3.10
C ILE A 22 -7.98 -16.16 2.49
N VAL A 23 -7.72 -15.07 1.77
CA VAL A 23 -6.40 -14.74 1.22
C VAL A 23 -5.77 -13.59 1.98
N LYS A 24 -4.44 -13.59 2.04
CA LYS A 24 -3.61 -12.47 2.47
C LYS A 24 -3.31 -11.58 1.28
N VAL A 25 -3.79 -10.35 1.34
CA VAL A 25 -3.48 -9.28 0.40
C VAL A 25 -2.36 -8.45 1.02
N SER A 26 -1.17 -8.56 0.45
CA SER A 26 0.01 -7.84 0.90
C SER A 26 0.34 -6.70 -0.06
N PHE A 27 0.51 -5.50 0.48
CA PHE A 27 0.92 -4.31 -0.23
C PHE A 27 2.29 -3.87 0.26
N MET A 28 3.21 -3.62 -0.67
CA MET A 28 4.54 -3.11 -0.41
C MET A 28 4.79 -1.94 -1.35
N VAL A 29 5.28 -0.83 -0.83
CA VAL A 29 5.57 0.38 -1.61
C VAL A 29 6.95 0.89 -1.26
N GLN A 30 7.72 1.25 -2.29
CA GLN A 30 9.00 1.90 -2.11
C GLN A 30 8.76 3.36 -1.69
N HIS A 31 9.01 3.68 -0.42
CA HIS A 31 8.74 5.00 0.15
C HIS A 31 9.70 5.31 1.31
N PRO A 32 10.29 6.52 1.37
CA PRO A 32 11.30 6.84 2.39
C PRO A 32 10.73 6.92 3.81
N MET A 33 9.45 7.31 3.97
CA MET A 33 8.77 7.44 5.27
C MET A 33 9.58 8.32 6.25
N GLU A 34 9.90 9.53 5.83
CA GLU A 34 10.65 10.50 6.63
C GLU A 34 9.78 11.04 7.78
N THR A 35 10.29 10.96 9.00
CA THR A 35 9.55 11.29 10.23
C THR A 35 9.43 12.78 10.51
N GLY A 36 10.21 13.63 9.83
CA GLY A 36 10.34 15.04 10.21
C GLY A 36 11.30 15.30 11.37
N MET A 37 11.87 14.25 11.98
CA MET A 37 12.75 14.37 13.16
C MET A 37 14.23 14.13 12.83
N ALA A 38 14.50 13.44 11.72
CA ALA A 38 15.85 13.13 11.30
C ALA A 38 16.56 14.38 10.73
N LYS A 39 17.82 14.58 11.11
CA LYS A 39 18.70 15.56 10.47
C LYS A 39 19.44 14.90 9.33
N ASP A 40 19.55 15.64 8.23
CA ASP A 40 20.41 15.29 7.13
C ASP A 40 21.87 15.39 7.56
N LYS A 41 22.64 14.32 7.30
CA LYS A 41 24.03 14.20 7.80
C LYS A 41 25.01 15.12 7.06
N GLU A 42 24.68 15.54 5.84
CA GLU A 42 25.55 16.36 4.99
C GLU A 42 25.28 17.85 5.21
N THR A 43 24.01 18.21 5.34
CA THR A 43 23.56 19.61 5.43
C THR A 43 23.22 20.06 6.85
N GLY A 44 23.06 19.12 7.80
CA GLY A 44 22.66 19.40 9.18
C GLY A 44 21.21 19.86 9.35
N LYS A 45 20.44 19.98 8.26
CA LYS A 45 19.05 20.46 8.26
C LYS A 45 18.08 19.35 8.64
N ILE A 46 16.93 19.71 9.20
CA ILE A 46 15.85 18.77 9.47
C ILE A 46 15.22 18.35 8.13
N LYS A 47 15.08 17.04 7.92
CA LYS A 47 14.35 16.50 6.78
C LYS A 47 12.85 16.74 7.00
N PRO A 48 12.11 17.34 6.05
CA PRO A 48 10.67 17.49 6.17
C PRO A 48 9.98 16.12 6.30
N ALA A 49 8.87 16.08 7.04
CA ALA A 49 8.07 14.86 7.15
C ALA A 49 7.49 14.48 5.77
N HIS A 50 7.76 13.25 5.33
CA HIS A 50 7.25 12.70 4.08
C HIS A 50 6.87 11.25 4.28
N TYR A 51 5.57 10.99 4.45
CA TYR A 51 5.04 9.68 4.77
C TYR A 51 3.70 9.44 4.07
N ILE A 52 3.37 8.16 3.89
CA ILE A 52 2.05 7.72 3.41
C ILE A 52 1.07 7.87 4.56
N ASN A 53 -0.01 8.63 4.35
CA ASN A 53 -1.00 8.93 5.39
C ASN A 53 -2.28 8.11 5.27
N ASP A 54 -2.71 7.77 4.06
CA ASP A 54 -3.95 7.04 3.83
C ASP A 54 -3.72 5.89 2.84
N ILE A 55 -4.23 4.70 3.18
CA ILE A 55 -4.25 3.52 2.32
C ILE A 55 -5.64 2.91 2.35
N THR A 56 -6.22 2.68 1.18
CA THR A 56 -7.53 2.03 1.01
C THR A 56 -7.38 0.80 0.15
N PHE A 57 -7.83 -0.33 0.67
CA PHE A 57 -7.96 -1.57 -0.07
C PHE A 57 -9.42 -1.78 -0.47
N SER A 58 -9.64 -2.00 -1.75
CA SER A 58 -10.97 -2.19 -2.33
C SER A 58 -11.02 -3.46 -3.18
N PHE A 59 -12.18 -4.10 -3.23
CA PHE A 59 -12.46 -5.22 -4.12
C PHE A 59 -13.61 -4.83 -5.06
N ASP A 60 -13.38 -4.85 -6.37
CA ASP A 60 -14.35 -4.41 -7.39
C ASP A 60 -14.96 -3.02 -7.11
N GLY A 61 -14.18 -2.12 -6.50
CA GLY A 61 -14.60 -0.76 -6.14
C GLY A 61 -15.20 -0.61 -4.74
N GLU A 62 -15.48 -1.72 -4.04
CA GLU A 62 -15.98 -1.67 -2.66
C GLU A 62 -14.81 -1.69 -1.65
N PRO A 63 -14.66 -0.67 -0.80
CA PRO A 63 -13.57 -0.60 0.16
C PRO A 63 -13.81 -1.57 1.32
N PHE A 64 -12.91 -2.54 1.50
CA PHE A 64 -12.99 -3.51 2.60
C PHE A 64 -12.02 -3.18 3.75
N THR A 65 -10.94 -2.43 3.49
CA THR A 65 -10.05 -1.96 4.55
C THR A 65 -9.55 -0.55 4.25
N LYS A 66 -9.64 0.33 5.24
CA LYS A 66 -9.04 1.67 5.22
C LYS A 66 -8.05 1.78 6.37
N MET A 67 -6.85 2.23 6.08
CA MET A 67 -5.78 2.38 7.05
C MET A 67 -5.29 3.83 7.01
N LYS A 68 -5.31 4.46 8.18
CA LYS A 68 -4.59 5.71 8.42
C LYS A 68 -3.24 5.38 8.98
N VAL A 69 -2.21 5.91 8.34
CA VAL A 69 -0.82 5.62 8.60
C VAL A 69 -0.14 6.93 9.00
N TRP A 70 0.86 6.83 9.86
CA TRP A 70 1.56 7.97 10.42
C TRP A 70 3.06 7.86 10.15
N GLU A 71 3.78 8.91 10.48
CA GLU A 71 5.21 9.06 10.25
C GLU A 71 6.08 8.01 10.96
N SER A 72 5.55 7.32 11.98
CA SER A 72 6.27 6.31 12.77
C SER A 72 6.42 4.94 12.09
N ILE A 73 6.10 4.83 10.80
CA ILE A 73 6.24 3.60 10.04
C ILE A 73 7.56 3.58 9.28
N SER A 74 8.24 2.43 9.31
CA SER A 74 9.54 2.25 8.65
C SER A 74 9.49 2.49 7.14
N ALA A 75 10.64 2.87 6.59
CA ALA A 75 10.87 2.94 5.15
C ALA A 75 10.47 1.63 4.44
N ASP A 76 10.04 1.77 3.18
CA ASP A 76 9.51 0.71 2.33
C ASP A 76 8.36 -0.08 3.00
N PRO A 77 7.26 0.60 3.36
CA PRO A 77 6.27 0.02 4.25
C PRO A 77 5.57 -1.19 3.63
N PHE A 78 5.31 -2.17 4.49
CA PHE A 78 4.65 -3.41 4.15
C PHE A 78 3.37 -3.56 4.98
N PHE A 79 2.25 -3.72 4.28
CA PHE A 79 0.93 -3.95 4.88
C PHE A 79 0.38 -5.29 4.41
N SER A 80 -0.25 -6.03 5.30
CA SER A 80 -0.92 -7.28 4.94
C SER A 80 -2.28 -7.37 5.61
N VAL A 81 -3.32 -7.48 4.80
CA VAL A 81 -4.71 -7.60 5.23
C VAL A 81 -5.27 -8.95 4.80
N GLN A 82 -6.29 -9.44 5.49
CA GLN A 82 -6.99 -10.67 5.12
C GLN A 82 -8.30 -10.29 4.45
N TYR A 83 -8.62 -10.98 3.36
CA TYR A 83 -9.86 -10.77 2.62
C TYR A 83 -10.42 -12.13 2.18
N LYS A 84 -11.73 -12.32 2.34
CA LYS A 84 -12.42 -13.52 1.89
C LYS A 84 -12.78 -13.37 0.42
N ILE A 85 -12.33 -14.28 -0.45
CA ILE A 85 -12.62 -14.22 -1.88
C ILE A 85 -14.06 -14.68 -2.12
N GLU A 86 -14.91 -13.79 -2.61
CA GLU A 86 -16.30 -14.15 -2.93
C GLU A 86 -16.50 -14.47 -4.41
N LYS A 87 -15.70 -13.85 -5.28
CA LYS A 87 -15.78 -14.01 -6.75
C LYS A 87 -14.47 -13.64 -7.42
N ALA A 88 -14.38 -13.90 -8.73
CA ALA A 88 -13.36 -13.31 -9.57
C ALA A 88 -13.58 -11.80 -9.68
N GLY A 89 -12.51 -11.02 -9.64
CA GLY A 89 -12.60 -9.56 -9.61
C GLY A 89 -11.23 -8.90 -9.58
N GLU A 90 -11.16 -7.67 -9.09
CA GLU A 90 -9.93 -6.90 -8.96
C GLU A 90 -9.78 -6.29 -7.56
N ILE A 91 -8.63 -6.52 -6.95
CA ILE A 91 -8.21 -5.79 -5.76
C ILE A 91 -7.50 -4.52 -6.19
N THR A 92 -7.96 -3.39 -5.67
CA THR A 92 -7.35 -2.09 -5.85
C THR A 92 -6.79 -1.61 -4.51
N VAL A 93 -5.60 -1.04 -4.54
CA VAL A 93 -4.96 -0.40 -3.38
C VAL A 93 -4.65 1.03 -3.78
N ASP A 94 -5.38 1.96 -3.17
CA ASP A 94 -5.19 3.39 -3.30
C ASP A 94 -4.38 3.88 -2.11
N TYR A 95 -3.31 4.63 -2.35
CA TYR A 95 -2.53 5.23 -1.28
C TYR A 95 -2.19 6.68 -1.58
N VAL A 96 -2.13 7.48 -0.52
CA VAL A 96 -1.87 8.91 -0.55
C VAL A 96 -0.72 9.22 0.39
N ASP A 97 0.17 10.13 -0.02
CA ASP A 97 1.17 10.72 0.86
C ASP A 97 0.77 12.12 1.35
N ASN A 98 1.42 12.56 2.42
CA ASN A 98 1.16 13.87 3.03
C ASN A 98 1.56 15.06 2.13
N LEU A 99 2.28 14.82 1.03
CA LEU A 99 2.62 15.82 0.02
C LEU A 99 1.57 15.89 -1.11
N GLY A 100 0.52 15.06 -1.03
CA GLY A 100 -0.61 15.05 -1.94
C GLY A 100 -0.45 14.11 -3.14
N GLU A 101 0.66 13.36 -3.23
CA GLU A 101 0.79 12.35 -4.26
C GLU A 101 -0.15 11.18 -3.99
N LYS A 102 -0.84 10.73 -5.03
CA LYS A 102 -1.79 9.62 -4.98
C LYS A 102 -1.46 8.62 -6.05
N GLU A 103 -1.42 7.35 -5.67
CA GLU A 103 -1.20 6.27 -6.61
C GLU A 103 -2.16 5.11 -6.33
N THR A 104 -2.53 4.43 -7.40
CA THR A 104 -3.43 3.28 -7.36
C THR A 104 -2.69 2.07 -7.93
N LYS A 105 -2.71 0.94 -7.21
CA LYS A 105 -2.26 -0.36 -7.74
C LYS A 105 -3.43 -1.33 -7.83
N ARG A 106 -3.44 -2.10 -8.90
CA ARG A 106 -4.49 -3.07 -9.20
C ARG A 106 -3.91 -4.47 -9.31
N LYS A 107 -4.65 -5.45 -8.80
CA LYS A 107 -4.31 -6.86 -8.89
C LYS A 107 -5.55 -7.69 -9.15
N LYS A 108 -5.57 -8.37 -10.30
CA LYS A 108 -6.63 -9.31 -10.66
C LYS A 108 -6.67 -10.49 -9.69
N VAL A 109 -7.87 -10.81 -9.23
CA VAL A 109 -8.22 -11.97 -8.41
C VAL A 109 -8.87 -13.01 -9.30
N LYS A 110 -8.26 -14.19 -9.37
CA LYS A 110 -8.74 -15.32 -10.18
C LYS A 110 -8.80 -16.55 -9.29
N PRO A 111 -9.92 -16.77 -8.57
CA PRO A 111 -10.11 -17.99 -7.83
C PRO A 111 -10.12 -19.18 -8.80
N LYS A 112 -9.67 -20.33 -8.30
CA LYS A 112 -9.88 -21.59 -9.00
C LYS A 112 -11.38 -21.88 -9.04
N ALA A 113 -11.82 -22.41 -10.18
CA ALA A 113 -13.12 -23.06 -10.30
C ALA A 113 -13.19 -24.27 -9.38
#